data_AF-A0A927XC37-F1
#
_entry.id   AF-A0A927XC37-F1
#
_cell.length_a   1.000
_cell.length_b   1.000
_cell.length_c   1.000
_cell.angle_alpha   90.00
_cell.angle_beta   90.00
_cell.angle_gamma   90.00
#
_symmetry.space_group_name_H-M   'P 1'
#
loop_
_entity.id
_entity.type
_entity.pdbx_description
1 polymer ?
#
loop_
_entity_poly.entity_id
_entity_poly.type
_entity_poly.pdbx_seq_one_letter_code
_entity_poly.pdbx_strand_id
1 'polypeptide(L)'
;MEKAKKILFLIMIASILIMCLYNRNMKEEKNINRTDEYNIVSFTINGKESNISFPKKDSGYVVNSVLCQNGILAYWDNEMWKLVKENRNDKNIKCTVDFKLKKQIN
;
A
#
# COMPACT_ATOMS: atom_id res chain seq x y z
N MET A 1 35.48 -13.36 39.78
CA MET A 1 34.10 -12.81 39.72
C MET A 1 33.94 -11.66 38.70
N GLU A 2 34.90 -10.76 38.55
CA GLU A 2 34.78 -9.61 37.62
C GLU A 2 34.77 -9.99 36.13
N LYS A 3 35.57 -11.00 35.73
CA LYS A 3 35.58 -11.52 34.35
C LYS A 3 34.22 -12.11 33.93
N ALA A 4 33.54 -12.81 34.84
CA ALA A 4 32.21 -13.38 34.59
C ALA A 4 31.14 -12.28 34.41
N LYS A 5 31.21 -11.19 35.19
CA LYS A 5 30.32 -10.02 35.02
C LYS A 5 30.51 -9.33 33.67
N LYS A 6 31.76 -9.20 33.20
CA LYS A 6 32.06 -8.64 31.87
C LYS A 6 31.53 -9.53 30.74
N ILE A 7 31.64 -10.85 30.87
CA ILE A 7 31.09 -11.81 29.89
C ILE A 7 29.55 -11.74 29.84
N LEU A 8 28.89 -11.72 31.00
CA LEU A 8 27.43 -11.56 31.09
C LEU A 8 26.94 -10.26 30.43
N PHE A 9 27.68 -9.15 30.62
CA PHE A 9 27.35 -7.87 30.00
C PHE A 9 27.49 -7.90 28.47
N LEU A 10 28.52 -8.58 27.94
CA LEU A 10 28.71 -8.74 26.49
C LEU A 10 27.61 -9.58 25.84
N ILE A 11 27.12 -10.63 26.52
CA ILE A 11 26.02 -11.46 26.03
C ILE A 11 24.70 -10.65 25.95
N MET A 12 24.46 -9.79 26.93
CA MET A 12 23.29 -8.89 26.93
C MET A 12 23.32 -7.89 25.78
N ILE A 13 24.49 -7.34 25.46
CA ILE A 13 24.62 -6.43 24.30
C ILE A 13 24.40 -7.19 22.99
N ALA A 14 24.98 -8.39 22.87
CA ALA A 14 24.84 -9.20 21.67
C ALA A 14 23.37 -9.59 21.39
N SER A 15 22.60 -9.95 22.42
CA SER A 15 21.17 -10.29 22.25
C SER A 15 20.33 -9.09 21.82
N ILE A 16 20.59 -7.91 22.39
CA ILE A 16 19.93 -6.66 21.97
C ILE A 16 20.24 -6.34 20.51
N LEU A 17 21.50 -6.50 20.08
CA LEU A 17 21.89 -6.28 18.69
C LEU A 17 21.20 -7.26 17.73
N ILE A 18 21.13 -8.55 18.09
CA ILE A 18 20.43 -9.57 17.31
C ILE A 18 18.93 -9.22 17.17
N MET A 19 18.29 -8.81 18.26
CA MET A 19 16.88 -8.39 18.25
C MET A 19 16.66 -7.13 17.39
N CYS A 20 17.57 -6.16 17.44
CA CYS A 20 17.52 -4.97 16.57
C CYS A 20 17.64 -5.32 15.09
N LEU A 21 18.53 -6.26 14.74
CA LEU A 21 18.68 -6.74 13.37
C LEU A 21 17.43 -7.50 12.90
N TYR A 22 16.85 -8.33 13.77
CA TYR A 22 15.59 -9.04 13.48
C TYR A 22 14.44 -8.08 13.18
N ASN A 23 14.27 -7.03 13.99
CA ASN A 23 13.23 -6.02 13.77
C ASN A 23 13.40 -5.23 12.46
N ARG A 24 14.63 -5.07 11.95
CA ARG A 24 14.86 -4.41 10.65
C ARG A 24 14.36 -5.25 9.48
N ASN A 25 14.48 -6.58 9.57
CA ASN A 25 14.07 -7.50 8.50
C ASN A 25 12.55 -7.64 8.39
N MET A 26 11.77 -7.36 9.45
CA MET A 26 10.30 -7.40 9.44
C MET A 26 9.65 -6.16 8.78
N LYS A 27 10.47 -5.22 8.29
CA LYS A 27 10.00 -4.06 7.53
C LYS A 27 10.00 -4.32 6.02
N GLU A 28 9.76 -5.57 5.61
CA GLU A 28 9.48 -5.92 4.22
C GLU A 28 7.99 -5.71 3.89
N GLU A 29 7.78 -4.69 3.05
CA GLU A 29 6.83 -4.65 1.94
C GLU A 29 5.34 -4.93 2.21
N LYS A 30 4.67 -3.94 2.81
CA LYS A 30 3.38 -3.54 2.24
C LYS A 30 3.69 -2.61 1.05
N ASN A 31 3.83 -3.19 -0.15
CA ASN A 31 3.96 -2.46 -1.42
C ASN A 31 2.66 -1.70 -1.74
N ILE A 32 2.32 -0.73 -0.90
CA ILE A 32 1.43 0.35 -1.28
C ILE A 32 2.36 1.30 -2.03
N ASN A 33 2.24 1.32 -3.35
CA ASN A 33 2.86 2.33 -4.19
C ASN A 33 2.34 3.71 -3.72
N ARG A 34 3.03 4.30 -2.74
CA ARG A 34 2.89 5.71 -2.42
C ARG A 34 3.49 6.47 -3.58
N THR A 35 2.64 6.80 -4.54
CA THR A 35 2.89 7.93 -5.43
C THR A 35 2.60 9.18 -4.61
N ASP A 36 3.66 9.94 -4.30
CA ASP A 36 3.74 11.05 -3.34
C ASP A 36 2.89 12.30 -3.65
N GLU A 37 1.69 12.15 -4.23
CA GLU A 37 0.75 13.27 -4.34
C GLU A 37 -0.74 12.87 -4.25
N TYR A 38 -1.04 11.57 -4.37
CA TYR A 38 -2.38 11.04 -4.20
C TYR A 38 -2.28 9.71 -3.46
N ASN A 39 -2.75 9.69 -2.21
CA ASN A 39 -2.86 8.50 -1.38
C ASN A 39 -3.68 7.42 -2.11
N ILE A 40 -3.04 6.55 -2.90
CA ILE A 40 -3.69 5.36 -3.44
C ILE A 40 -3.82 4.37 -2.29
N VAL A 41 -5.07 4.02 -1.98
CA VAL A 41 -5.40 3.39 -0.70
C VAL A 41 -5.68 1.90 -0.81
N SER A 42 -6.13 1.40 -1.94
CA SER A 42 -6.13 -0.03 -2.29
C SER A 42 -6.77 -0.20 -3.67
N PHE A 43 -6.64 -1.38 -4.25
CA PHE A 43 -7.38 -1.72 -5.46
C PHE A 43 -7.92 -3.15 -5.37
N THR A 44 -9.02 -3.40 -6.07
CA THR A 44 -9.61 -4.74 -6.21
C THR A 44 -9.81 -5.07 -7.69
N ILE A 45 -9.89 -6.36 -8.00
CA ILE A 45 -10.29 -6.86 -9.31
C ILE A 45 -11.63 -7.58 -9.14
N ASN A 46 -12.68 -7.09 -9.79
CA ASN A 46 -14.05 -7.59 -9.65
C ASN A 46 -14.51 -7.70 -8.18
N GLY A 47 -14.21 -6.69 -7.37
CA GLY A 47 -14.54 -6.61 -5.95
C GLY A 47 -13.72 -7.49 -5.02
N LYS A 48 -12.65 -8.15 -5.52
CA LYS A 48 -11.78 -9.01 -4.72
C LYS A 48 -10.36 -8.47 -4.66
N GLU A 49 -9.74 -8.58 -3.49
CA GLU A 49 -8.30 -8.37 -3.34
C GLU A 49 -7.54 -9.27 -4.32
N SER A 50 -6.51 -8.72 -4.95
CA SER A 50 -5.74 -9.43 -5.96
C SER A 50 -4.26 -9.32 -5.66
N ASN A 51 -3.52 -10.40 -5.92
CA ASN A 51 -2.07 -10.45 -5.78
C ASN A 51 -1.33 -9.98 -7.03
N ILE A 52 -2.06 -9.45 -8.03
CA ILE A 52 -1.45 -8.90 -9.23
C ILE A 52 -0.91 -7.49 -8.99
N SER A 53 -0.11 -6.97 -9.91
CA SER A 53 0.29 -5.57 -9.88
C SER A 53 -0.88 -4.65 -10.25
N PHE A 54 -0.85 -3.41 -9.74
CA PHE A 54 -1.83 -2.37 -10.07
C PHE A 54 -2.04 -2.25 -11.60
N PRO A 55 -3.30 -2.26 -12.09
CA PRO A 55 -3.57 -2.20 -13.53
C PRO A 55 -3.02 -0.93 -14.19
N LYS A 56 -2.44 -1.08 -15.38
CA LYS A 56 -1.96 0.02 -16.21
C LYS A 56 -3.06 0.44 -17.19
N LYS A 57 -3.03 1.70 -17.67
CA LYS A 57 -4.03 2.27 -18.58
C LYS A 57 -4.36 1.38 -19.77
N ASP A 58 -3.34 0.74 -20.34
CA ASP A 58 -3.47 -0.07 -21.56
C ASP A 58 -3.36 -1.59 -21.30
N SER A 59 -3.47 -2.05 -20.04
CA SER A 59 -3.37 -3.49 -19.71
C SER A 59 -4.68 -4.27 -19.86
N GLY A 60 -5.69 -3.72 -20.55
CA GLY A 60 -6.98 -4.39 -20.76
C GLY A 60 -7.92 -4.38 -19.55
N TYR A 61 -7.64 -3.57 -18.52
CA TYR A 61 -8.52 -3.35 -17.38
C TYR A 61 -9.19 -1.98 -17.47
N VAL A 62 -10.40 -1.88 -16.96
CA VAL A 62 -11.14 -0.63 -16.82
C VAL A 62 -11.62 -0.47 -15.38
N VAL A 63 -11.76 0.76 -14.90
CA VAL A 63 -12.34 1.01 -13.59
C VAL A 63 -13.83 0.69 -13.61
N ASN A 64 -14.25 -0.09 -12.64
CA ASN A 64 -15.63 -0.47 -12.40
C ASN A 64 -16.28 0.44 -11.36
N SER A 65 -15.60 0.71 -10.25
CA SER A 65 -16.10 1.62 -9.21
C SER A 65 -14.97 2.25 -8.38
N VAL A 66 -15.29 3.35 -7.72
CA VAL A 66 -14.43 4.03 -6.76
C VAL A 66 -15.22 4.17 -5.47
N LEU A 67 -14.65 3.69 -4.36
CA LEU A 67 -15.29 3.75 -3.04
C LEU A 67 -14.36 4.43 -2.07
N CYS A 68 -14.75 5.61 -1.58
CA CYS A 68 -14.00 6.36 -0.59
C CYS A 68 -14.68 6.31 0.78
N GLN A 69 -13.86 6.27 1.84
CA GLN A 69 -14.33 6.36 3.21
C GLN A 69 -14.81 7.79 3.54
N ASN A 70 -15.58 7.94 4.62
CA ASN A 70 -16.00 9.22 5.19
C ASN A 70 -16.81 10.14 4.25
N GLY A 71 -17.52 9.57 3.27
CA GLY A 71 -18.40 10.34 2.38
C GLY A 71 -17.66 11.24 1.38
N ILE A 72 -16.37 10.98 1.14
CA ILE A 72 -15.57 11.75 0.18
C ILE A 72 -16.01 11.41 -1.24
N LEU A 73 -16.28 12.44 -2.04
CA LEU A 73 -16.54 12.31 -3.48
C LEU A 73 -15.23 12.35 -4.26
N ALA A 74 -14.94 11.24 -4.94
CA ALA A 74 -13.81 11.10 -5.86
C ALA A 74 -14.20 10.19 -7.03
N TYR A 75 -13.55 10.42 -8.16
CA TYR A 75 -13.74 9.65 -9.38
C TYR A 75 -12.40 9.28 -10.01
N TRP A 76 -12.44 8.32 -10.93
CA TRP A 76 -11.26 7.92 -11.69
C TRP A 76 -11.20 8.65 -13.02
N ASP A 77 -10.08 9.30 -13.30
CA ASP A 77 -9.78 9.89 -14.59
C ASP A 77 -9.08 8.85 -15.48
N ASN A 78 -9.76 8.43 -16.56
CA ASN A 78 -9.24 7.44 -17.49
C ASN A 78 -8.16 7.99 -18.43
N GLU A 79 -8.11 9.31 -18.66
CA GLU A 79 -7.11 9.93 -19.52
C GLU A 79 -5.77 10.06 -18.78
N MET A 80 -5.82 10.59 -17.56
CA MET A 80 -4.65 10.75 -16.69
C MET A 80 -4.31 9.48 -15.90
N TRP A 81 -5.19 8.48 -15.92
CA TRP A 81 -5.07 7.22 -15.18
C TRP A 81 -4.80 7.43 -13.68
N LYS A 82 -5.60 8.31 -13.06
CA LYS A 82 -5.44 8.68 -11.64
C LYS A 82 -6.77 8.98 -10.96
N LEU A 83 -6.77 8.90 -9.63
CA LEU A 83 -7.90 9.31 -8.80
C LEU A 83 -7.97 10.84 -8.71
N VAL A 84 -9.15 11.40 -8.94
CA VAL A 84 -9.43 12.83 -8.81
C VAL A 84 -10.48 13.04 -7.72
N LYS A 85 -10.17 13.90 -6.75
CA LYS A 85 -11.06 14.28 -5.66
C LYS A 85 -11.79 15.58 -5.98
N GLU A 86 -13.06 15.67 -5.61
CA GLU A 86 -13.83 16.91 -5.75
C GLU A 86 -13.58 17.86 -4.57
N ASN A 87 -13.51 17.33 -3.34
CA ASN A 87 -13.29 18.13 -2.14
C ASN A 87 -11.80 18.12 -1.73
N ARG A 88 -11.11 19.26 -1.86
CA ARG A 88 -9.64 19.34 -1.73
C ARG A 88 -9.13 19.31 -0.28
N ASN A 89 -9.99 19.57 0.70
CA ASN A 89 -9.57 19.87 2.08
C ASN A 89 -9.07 18.65 2.88
N ASP A 90 -9.43 17.43 2.48
CA ASP A 90 -9.00 16.23 3.19
C ASP A 90 -7.65 15.70 2.64
N LYS A 91 -6.65 15.68 3.52
CA LYS A 91 -5.30 15.19 3.22
C LYS A 91 -5.17 13.68 3.33
N ASN A 92 -6.08 13.01 4.05
CA ASN A 92 -6.00 11.58 4.37
C ASN A 92 -7.19 10.81 3.80
N ILE A 93 -7.44 10.95 2.50
CA ILE A 93 -8.53 10.22 1.84
C ILE A 93 -8.16 8.74 1.71
N LYS A 94 -9.12 7.87 2.00
CA LYS A 94 -8.98 6.42 1.86
C LYS A 94 -9.96 5.91 0.81
N CYS A 95 -9.48 5.65 -0.41
CA CYS A 95 -10.29 5.20 -1.53
C CYS A 95 -9.81 3.88 -2.13
N THR A 96 -10.74 2.94 -2.31
CA THR A 96 -10.51 1.69 -3.05
C THR A 96 -10.96 1.89 -4.50
N VAL A 97 -10.12 1.52 -5.46
CA VAL A 97 -10.48 1.50 -6.89
C VAL A 97 -10.69 0.06 -7.34
N ASP A 98 -11.90 -0.25 -7.77
CA ASP A 98 -12.23 -1.57 -8.32
C ASP A 98 -12.05 -1.58 -9.83
N PHE A 99 -11.27 -2.52 -10.34
CA PHE A 99 -11.05 -2.74 -11.77
C PHE A 99 -11.72 -4.02 -12.24
N LYS A 100 -12.06 -4.07 -13.52
CA LYS A 100 -12.53 -5.28 -14.21
C LYS A 100 -11.84 -5.42 -15.55
N LEU A 101 -11.76 -6.64 -16.05
CA LEU A 101 -11.31 -6.86 -17.43
C LEU A 101 -12.27 -6.15 -18.38
N LYS A 102 -11.71 -5.41 -19.33
CA LYS A 102 -12.47 -4.86 -20.45
C LYS A 102 -13.02 -6.06 -21.23
N LYS A 103 -14.33 -6.34 -21.09
CA LYS A 103 -14.97 -7.34 -21.95
C LYS A 103 -14.71 -6.91 -23.39
N GLN A 104 -14.01 -7.76 -24.13
CA GLN A 104 -13.95 -7.60 -25.57
C GLN A 104 -15.35 -7.96 -26.08
N ILE A 105 -16.07 -6.97 -26.58
CA ILE A 105 -17.26 -7.22 -27.37
C ILE A 105 -16.72 -7.75 -28.70
N ASN A 106 -16.74 -9.07 -28.86
CA ASN A 106 -16.59 -9.70 -30.17
C ASN A 106 -17.87 -9.51 -30.97
#